data_AF-A0A2E7JKP6-F1
#
_entry.id   AF-A0A2E7JKP6-F1
#
_cell.length_a   1.000
_cell.length_b   1.000
_cell.length_c   1.000
_cell.angle_alpha   90.00
_cell.angle_beta   90.00
_cell.angle_gamma   90.00
#
_symmetry.space_group_name_H-M   'P 1'
#
loop_
_entity.id
_entity.type
_entity.pdbx_description
1 polymer ?
#
loop_
_entity_poly.entity_id
_entity_poly.type
_entity_poly.pdbx_seq_one_letter_code
_entity_poly.pdbx_strand_id
1 'polypeptide(L)'
;MKSFTTLCTCLLLVALSACSGGNPFAPEKHTPEGGVDLPPAPDATSPEQAMDNLGRAMRDRDKDLYETLLDQDFWFTETDCLGDLVLANGFEEELEIMGGSRDGSQPGIFDIFRTFEFDFELIRRSQEIGPEFPEAFEGDPDGHPDEDWEVFRGRVEMLLLDENGDGFRVDQIMTYKLRLDEEGLWKIIRWIDDPLSGDCGGDLGEAGKRLARVLNWTAIKQRAAH
;
A
#
# COMPACT_ATOMS: atom_id res chain seq x y z
N MET A 1 -67.47 -23.24 -39.23
CA MET A 1 -67.88 -22.52 -38.00
C MET A 1 -66.66 -21.79 -37.45
N LYS A 2 -66.74 -20.45 -37.39
CA LYS A 2 -66.10 -19.46 -36.47
C LYS A 2 -64.75 -19.86 -35.83
N SER A 3 -63.66 -19.08 -35.87
CA SER A 3 -63.54 -17.62 -35.86
C SER A 3 -62.13 -17.18 -36.31
N PHE A 4 -62.08 -16.11 -37.13
CA PHE A 4 -60.92 -15.25 -37.37
C PHE A 4 -60.91 -14.15 -36.30
N THR A 5 -59.76 -13.78 -35.73
CA THR A 5 -59.52 -12.40 -35.27
C THR A 5 -58.03 -12.06 -35.34
N THR A 6 -57.79 -10.83 -35.75
CA THR A 6 -56.60 -10.21 -36.33
C THR A 6 -55.95 -9.24 -35.33
N LEU A 7 -54.77 -8.72 -35.69
CA LEU A 7 -54.07 -7.50 -35.22
C LEU A 7 -53.17 -7.68 -33.98
N CYS A 8 -51.99 -7.05 -33.87
CA CYS A 8 -51.50 -5.84 -34.53
C CYS A 8 -49.95 -5.78 -34.50
N THR A 9 -49.41 -5.21 -35.56
CA THR A 9 -48.02 -4.81 -35.84
C THR A 9 -47.51 -3.72 -34.89
N CYS A 10 -46.21 -3.68 -34.57
CA CYS A 10 -45.39 -2.46 -34.67
C CYS A 10 -43.88 -2.71 -34.47
N LEU A 11 -43.11 -2.26 -35.46
CA LEU A 11 -41.65 -2.08 -35.49
C LEU A 11 -41.16 -0.99 -34.52
N LEU A 12 -39.83 -0.96 -34.34
CA LEU A 12 -38.88 0.15 -34.06
C LEU A 12 -38.00 -0.17 -32.84
N LEU A 13 -36.68 0.08 -32.76
CA LEU A 13 -35.60 0.39 -33.71
C LEU A 13 -34.30 0.49 -32.85
N VAL A 14 -33.19 -0.02 -33.38
CA VAL A 14 -31.80 0.48 -33.22
C VAL A 14 -31.11 0.58 -31.83
N ALA A 15 -30.04 -0.24 -31.76
CA ALA A 15 -28.73 -0.11 -31.13
C ALA A 15 -28.31 1.22 -30.47
N LEU A 16 -27.57 1.08 -29.37
CA LEU A 16 -26.33 1.79 -28.98
C LEU A 16 -25.73 0.95 -27.82
N SER A 17 -24.62 0.24 -28.05
CA SER A 17 -23.24 0.69 -27.81
C SER A 17 -22.76 0.46 -26.38
N ALA A 18 -21.62 -0.20 -26.31
CA ALA A 18 -20.86 -0.58 -25.13
C ALA A 18 -20.65 0.55 -24.12
N CYS A 19 -20.52 0.18 -22.85
CA CYS A 19 -19.34 0.48 -22.03
C CYS A 19 -19.31 -0.46 -20.81
N SER A 20 -18.17 -1.14 -20.67
CA SER A 20 -17.50 -1.53 -19.41
C SER A 20 -18.32 -2.15 -18.28
N GLY A 21 -17.98 -3.40 -17.97
CA GLY A 21 -18.43 -4.10 -16.76
C GLY A 21 -18.14 -3.30 -15.50
N GLY A 22 -19.20 -2.94 -14.79
CA GLY A 22 -19.18 -2.63 -13.38
C GLY A 22 -20.22 -3.52 -12.71
N ASN A 23 -19.82 -4.26 -11.67
CA ASN A 23 -20.71 -5.10 -10.90
C ASN A 23 -21.76 -4.22 -10.19
N PRO A 24 -23.07 -4.33 -10.48
CA PRO A 24 -24.10 -3.49 -9.87
C PRO A 24 -24.38 -3.81 -8.39
N PHE A 25 -23.62 -4.74 -7.80
CA PHE A 25 -23.71 -5.17 -6.41
C PHE A 25 -22.48 -4.85 -5.56
N ALA A 26 -21.51 -4.08 -6.09
CA ALA A 26 -20.46 -3.53 -5.24
C ALA A 26 -21.08 -2.47 -4.31
N PRO A 27 -20.97 -2.59 -2.98
CA PRO A 27 -21.44 -1.53 -2.09
C PRO A 27 -20.69 -0.23 -2.40
N GLU A 28 -21.38 0.90 -2.31
CA GLU A 28 -20.76 2.22 -2.48
C GLU A 28 -19.58 2.33 -1.51
N LYS A 29 -18.37 2.51 -2.05
CA LYS A 29 -17.20 2.81 -1.22
C LYS A 29 -17.49 4.13 -0.53
N HIS A 30 -17.79 4.08 0.76
CA HIS A 30 -17.81 5.26 1.60
C HIS A 30 -16.36 5.73 1.82
N THR A 31 -15.81 6.45 0.85
CA THR A 31 -14.68 7.35 1.13
C THR A 31 -15.21 8.43 2.05
N PRO A 32 -14.53 8.74 3.18
CA PRO A 32 -14.98 9.78 4.10
C PRO A 32 -15.21 11.11 3.37
N GLU A 33 -16.41 11.69 3.51
CA GLU A 33 -16.72 13.01 2.98
C GLU A 33 -15.73 14.04 3.54
N GLY A 34 -14.88 14.61 2.69
CA GLY A 34 -13.95 15.67 3.11
C GLY A 34 -12.63 15.80 2.35
N GLY A 35 -12.38 14.99 1.31
CA GLY A 35 -11.21 15.19 0.44
C GLY A 35 -11.46 16.30 -0.58
N VAL A 36 -10.55 17.25 -0.68
CA VAL A 36 -10.40 18.04 -1.93
C VAL A 36 -10.27 17.01 -3.06
N ASP A 37 -11.07 17.13 -4.12
CA ASP A 37 -11.03 16.22 -5.28
C ASP A 37 -9.68 16.43 -5.99
N LEU A 38 -8.64 15.78 -5.45
CA LEU A 38 -7.28 15.86 -5.96
C LEU A 38 -7.27 15.12 -7.30
N PRO A 39 -6.57 15.65 -8.32
CA PRO A 39 -6.44 14.93 -9.58
C PRO A 39 -5.88 13.54 -9.33
N PRO A 40 -6.27 12.51 -10.10
CA PRO A 40 -5.74 11.16 -9.93
C PRO A 40 -4.20 11.18 -9.93
N ALA A 41 -3.59 10.28 -9.16
CA ALA A 41 -2.14 10.14 -9.19
C ALA A 41 -1.68 9.78 -10.61
N PRO A 42 -0.55 10.34 -11.06
CA PRO A 42 0.03 9.93 -12.33
C PRO A 42 0.48 8.47 -12.24
N ASP A 43 0.46 7.77 -13.37
CA ASP A 43 1.04 6.43 -13.46
C ASP A 43 2.51 6.45 -13.03
N ALA A 44 2.94 5.42 -12.28
CA ALA A 44 4.29 5.29 -11.75
C ALA A 44 5.29 4.87 -12.83
N THR A 45 5.49 5.70 -13.85
CA THR A 45 6.40 5.42 -14.99
C THR A 45 7.88 5.64 -14.68
N SER A 46 8.20 6.03 -13.44
CA SER A 46 9.55 6.14 -12.90
C SER A 46 9.56 5.68 -11.44
N PRO A 47 10.70 5.21 -10.91
CA PRO A 47 10.76 4.74 -9.53
C PRO A 47 10.55 5.89 -8.53
N GLU A 48 10.93 7.12 -8.87
CA GLU A 48 10.63 8.30 -8.06
C GLU A 48 9.13 8.59 -8.00
N GLN A 49 8.41 8.44 -9.12
CA GLN A 49 6.95 8.59 -9.12
C GLN A 49 6.27 7.53 -8.27
N ALA A 50 6.78 6.29 -8.25
CA ALA A 50 6.25 5.25 -7.36
C ALA A 50 6.42 5.65 -5.88
N MET A 51 7.58 6.18 -5.50
CA MET A 51 7.81 6.67 -4.13
C MET A 51 6.97 7.90 -3.77
N ASP A 52 6.80 8.84 -4.70
CA ASP A 52 5.91 10.01 -4.52
C ASP A 52 4.45 9.57 -4.35
N ASN A 53 4.00 8.62 -5.18
CA ASN A 53 2.67 8.04 -5.11
C ASN A 53 2.46 7.27 -3.81
N LEU A 54 3.48 6.55 -3.30
CA LEU A 54 3.41 5.91 -1.97
C LEU A 54 3.16 6.96 -0.90
N GLY A 55 3.96 8.04 -0.90
CA GLY A 55 3.76 9.12 0.07
C GLY A 55 2.37 9.76 -0.03
N ARG A 56 1.84 9.90 -1.25
CA ARG A 56 0.47 10.36 -1.46
C ARG A 56 -0.56 9.37 -0.93
N ALA A 57 -0.45 8.09 -1.27
CA ALA A 57 -1.37 7.05 -0.86
C ALA A 57 -1.47 6.96 0.67
N MET A 58 -0.33 7.05 1.36
CA MET A 58 -0.27 7.05 2.82
C MET A 58 -0.94 8.29 3.42
N ARG A 59 -0.65 9.50 2.91
CA ARG A 59 -1.24 10.75 3.43
C ARG A 59 -2.75 10.87 3.18
N ASP A 60 -3.17 10.51 1.98
CA ASP A 60 -4.57 10.61 1.55
C ASP A 60 -5.38 9.40 2.02
N ARG A 61 -4.72 8.36 2.55
CA ARG A 61 -5.30 7.05 2.92
C ARG A 61 -6.01 6.42 1.73
N ASP A 62 -5.40 6.57 0.55
CA ASP A 62 -5.94 6.10 -0.73
C ASP A 62 -5.58 4.63 -0.91
N LYS A 63 -6.52 3.76 -0.52
CA LYS A 63 -6.42 2.30 -0.63
C LYS A 63 -6.19 1.84 -2.06
N ASP A 64 -6.88 2.47 -3.01
CA ASP A 64 -6.86 2.06 -4.40
C ASP A 64 -5.49 2.40 -5.01
N LEU A 65 -4.98 3.62 -4.75
CA LEU A 65 -3.63 3.99 -5.14
C LEU A 65 -2.58 3.10 -4.46
N TYR A 66 -2.72 2.84 -3.16
CA TYR A 66 -1.79 2.00 -2.42
C TYR A 66 -1.68 0.58 -3.02
N GLU A 67 -2.81 -0.07 -3.31
CA GLU A 67 -2.84 -1.38 -3.97
C GLU A 67 -2.16 -1.36 -5.34
N THR A 68 -2.32 -0.27 -6.11
CA THR A 68 -1.64 -0.16 -7.41
C THR A 68 -0.12 -0.03 -7.33
N LEU A 69 0.45 0.29 -6.16
CA LEU A 69 1.90 0.49 -6.01
C LEU A 69 2.64 -0.78 -5.61
N LEU A 70 1.93 -1.79 -5.10
CA LEU A 70 2.54 -3.03 -4.64
C LEU A 70 2.59 -4.05 -5.79
N ASP A 71 3.70 -4.78 -5.87
CA ASP A 71 3.81 -5.93 -6.77
C ASP A 71 3.01 -7.12 -6.20
N GLN A 72 2.52 -8.03 -7.04
CA GLN A 72 1.82 -9.24 -6.54
C GLN A 72 2.71 -10.13 -5.68
N ASP A 73 4.02 -10.14 -5.97
CA ASP A 73 5.01 -10.86 -5.17
C ASP A 73 5.56 -9.99 -4.03
N PHE A 74 4.86 -8.92 -3.64
CA PHE A 74 5.26 -8.02 -2.56
C PHE A 74 5.53 -8.77 -1.25
N TRP A 75 6.59 -8.34 -0.56
CA TRP A 75 6.96 -8.84 0.75
C TRP A 75 7.44 -7.71 1.66
N PHE A 76 6.78 -7.54 2.81
CA PHE A 76 7.22 -6.71 3.92
C PHE A 76 7.99 -7.54 4.96
N THR A 77 9.12 -7.03 5.46
CA THR A 77 9.84 -7.64 6.59
C THR A 77 10.29 -6.60 7.60
N GLU A 78 10.27 -6.99 8.88
CA GLU A 78 10.96 -6.27 9.95
C GLU A 78 11.79 -7.29 10.76
N THR A 79 13.01 -6.90 11.11
CA THR A 79 13.87 -7.65 12.03
C THR A 79 13.99 -6.89 13.35
N ASP A 80 14.35 -7.52 14.46
CA ASP A 80 14.69 -6.81 15.69
C ASP A 80 16.18 -6.42 15.75
N CYS A 81 16.60 -5.84 16.87
CA CYS A 81 17.98 -5.44 17.10
C CYS A 81 18.99 -6.60 17.22
N LEU A 82 18.52 -7.84 17.27
CA LEU A 82 19.35 -9.04 17.21
C LEU A 82 19.40 -9.61 15.79
N GLY A 83 18.64 -9.04 14.85
CA GLY A 83 18.48 -9.51 13.48
C GLY A 83 17.45 -10.63 13.35
N ASP A 84 16.64 -10.88 14.38
CA ASP A 84 15.58 -11.89 14.33
C ASP A 84 14.34 -11.31 13.63
N LEU A 85 13.76 -12.05 12.67
CA LEU A 85 12.55 -11.64 11.97
C LEU A 85 11.37 -11.53 12.95
N VAL A 86 10.76 -10.34 13.07
CA VAL A 86 9.63 -10.08 13.98
C VAL A 86 8.29 -9.98 13.27
N LEU A 87 8.29 -9.55 12.00
CA LEU A 87 7.11 -9.56 11.15
C LEU A 87 7.51 -9.81 9.71
N ALA A 88 6.70 -10.60 9.04
CA ALA A 88 6.71 -10.76 7.61
C ALA A 88 5.28 -10.86 7.12
N ASN A 89 4.95 -10.16 6.05
CA ASN A 89 3.64 -10.26 5.43
C ASN A 89 3.76 -10.06 3.90
N GLY A 90 2.93 -10.79 3.16
CA GLY A 90 2.85 -10.72 1.70
C GLY A 90 1.84 -9.69 1.21
N PHE A 91 1.59 -9.67 -0.10
CA PHE A 91 0.68 -8.72 -0.76
C PHE A 91 -0.73 -8.66 -0.13
N GLU A 92 -1.48 -9.76 -0.08
CA GLU A 92 -2.87 -9.73 0.42
C GLU A 92 -2.94 -9.37 1.90
N GLU A 93 -2.00 -9.85 2.72
CA GLU A 93 -1.95 -9.52 4.15
C GLU A 93 -1.58 -8.04 4.36
N GLU A 94 -0.71 -7.46 3.54
CA GLU A 94 -0.43 -6.01 3.59
C GLU A 94 -1.67 -5.19 3.26
N LEU A 95 -2.40 -5.57 2.21
CA LEU A 95 -3.63 -4.86 1.83
C LEU A 95 -4.71 -4.96 2.90
N GLU A 96 -4.83 -6.12 3.56
CA GLU A 96 -5.76 -6.29 4.67
C GLU A 96 -5.34 -5.45 5.90
N ILE A 97 -4.06 -5.43 6.26
CA ILE A 97 -3.54 -4.61 7.37
C ILE A 97 -3.76 -3.12 7.10
N MET A 98 -3.42 -2.65 5.89
CA MET A 98 -3.46 -1.24 5.54
C MET A 98 -4.88 -0.76 5.24
N GLY A 99 -5.60 -1.51 4.39
CA GLY A 99 -6.89 -1.14 3.82
C GLY A 99 -8.10 -1.82 4.47
N GLY A 100 -7.92 -2.79 5.37
CA GLY A 100 -8.99 -3.55 5.99
C GLY A 100 -9.43 -4.73 5.13
N SER A 101 -10.27 -5.59 5.70
CA SER A 101 -10.74 -6.78 5.00
C SER A 101 -11.60 -6.39 3.79
N ARG A 102 -11.44 -7.12 2.68
CA ARG A 102 -12.18 -6.86 1.42
C ARG A 102 -13.70 -6.94 1.60
N ASP A 103 -14.17 -7.68 2.60
CA ASP A 103 -15.59 -7.84 2.95
C ASP A 103 -16.09 -6.81 3.98
N GLY A 104 -15.22 -5.92 4.46
CA GLY A 104 -15.54 -4.88 5.45
C GLY A 104 -15.75 -5.37 6.87
N SER A 105 -15.44 -6.63 7.17
CA SER A 105 -15.51 -7.20 8.53
C SER A 105 -14.46 -6.68 9.50
N GLN A 106 -13.31 -6.19 9.00
CA GLN A 106 -12.24 -5.61 9.81
C GLN A 106 -11.73 -4.29 9.21
N PRO A 107 -11.64 -3.20 9.99
CA PRO A 107 -11.07 -1.95 9.52
C PRO A 107 -9.54 -2.04 9.43
N GLY A 108 -8.95 -1.43 8.40
CA GLY A 108 -7.49 -1.32 8.26
C GLY A 108 -6.92 -0.08 8.94
N ILE A 109 -5.60 0.06 8.91
CA ILE A 109 -4.90 1.26 9.41
C ILE A 109 -5.46 2.54 8.77
N PHE A 110 -5.74 2.54 7.46
CA PHE A 110 -6.33 3.67 6.75
C PHE A 110 -7.77 4.00 7.16
N ASP A 111 -8.48 3.07 7.81
CA ASP A 111 -9.81 3.32 8.38
C ASP A 111 -9.74 3.81 9.83
N ILE A 112 -8.77 3.31 10.59
CA ILE A 112 -8.61 3.58 12.03
C ILE A 112 -8.11 5.01 12.26
N PHE A 113 -7.10 5.46 11.51
CA PHE A 113 -6.46 6.76 11.75
C PHE A 113 -6.99 7.83 10.79
N ARG A 114 -7.41 8.97 11.37
CA ARG A 114 -7.94 10.13 10.64
C ARG A 114 -6.84 11.08 10.18
N THR A 115 -5.75 11.16 10.93
CA THR A 115 -4.53 11.85 10.51
C THR A 115 -3.50 10.78 10.15
N PHE A 116 -2.94 10.90 8.96
CA PHE A 116 -1.83 10.09 8.50
C PHE A 116 -0.82 11.02 7.87
N GLU A 117 0.21 11.40 8.62
CA GLU A 117 1.37 12.09 8.06
C GLU A 117 2.41 11.03 7.69
N PHE A 118 3.02 11.18 6.51
CA PHE A 118 4.07 10.30 6.01
C PHE A 118 5.11 11.17 5.31
N ASP A 119 6.34 11.08 5.81
CA ASP A 119 7.52 11.70 5.21
C ASP A 119 8.61 10.65 4.99
N PHE A 120 9.27 10.73 3.84
CA PHE A 120 10.36 9.85 3.45
C PHE A 120 11.57 10.70 3.05
N GLU A 121 12.59 10.70 3.91
CA GLU A 121 13.86 11.35 3.63
C GLU A 121 14.83 10.35 3.02
N LEU A 122 15.12 10.50 1.73
CA LEU A 122 16.06 9.64 1.01
C LEU A 122 17.48 9.78 1.59
N ILE A 123 18.03 8.67 2.11
CA ILE A 123 19.43 8.60 2.58
C ILE A 123 20.33 8.12 1.44
N ARG A 124 19.90 7.08 0.73
CA ARG A 124 20.67 6.45 -0.34
C ARG A 124 19.74 5.87 -1.40
N ARG A 125 20.09 6.13 -2.65
CA ARG A 125 19.59 5.38 -3.80
C ARG A 125 20.67 4.48 -4.36
N SER A 126 20.29 3.28 -4.78
CA SER A 126 21.16 2.34 -5.50
C SER A 126 20.34 1.49 -6.45
N GLN A 127 21.02 0.66 -7.25
CA GLN A 127 20.41 -0.33 -8.11
C GLN A 127 21.01 -1.70 -7.74
N GLU A 128 20.16 -2.71 -7.58
CA GLU A 128 20.54 -4.11 -7.52
C GLU A 128 20.56 -4.66 -8.95
N ILE A 129 21.73 -5.10 -9.40
CA ILE A 129 21.92 -5.62 -10.75
C ILE A 129 21.59 -7.10 -10.72
N GLY A 130 20.54 -7.52 -11.43
CA GLY A 130 19.94 -8.85 -11.28
C GLY A 130 20.94 -10.00 -11.23
N PRO A 131 21.86 -10.14 -12.21
CA PRO A 131 22.87 -11.19 -12.23
C PRO A 131 23.79 -11.29 -11.00
N GLU A 132 23.87 -10.24 -10.16
CA GLU A 132 24.61 -10.23 -8.90
C GLU A 132 23.79 -10.77 -7.70
N PHE A 133 22.48 -10.98 -7.89
CA PHE A 133 21.50 -11.47 -6.93
C PHE A 133 20.83 -12.77 -7.44
N PRO A 134 21.60 -13.87 -7.59
CA PRO A 134 21.04 -15.17 -7.95
C PRO A 134 20.19 -15.74 -6.81
N GLU A 135 19.22 -16.59 -7.15
CA GLU A 135 18.47 -17.37 -6.16
C GLU A 135 19.40 -18.23 -5.31
N ALA A 136 19.37 -18.07 -3.98
CA ALA A 136 20.11 -18.92 -3.06
C ALA A 136 19.42 -20.28 -2.86
N PHE A 137 18.09 -20.33 -3.02
CA PHE A 137 17.24 -21.50 -2.90
C PHE A 137 15.96 -21.32 -3.72
N GLU A 138 15.22 -22.40 -3.98
CA GLU A 138 13.95 -22.35 -4.71
C GLU A 138 12.93 -21.47 -3.97
N GLY A 139 12.45 -20.42 -4.64
CA GLY A 139 11.53 -19.44 -4.04
C GLY A 139 12.20 -18.42 -3.14
N ASP A 140 13.51 -18.18 -3.29
CA ASP A 140 14.21 -17.09 -2.63
C ASP A 140 13.59 -15.73 -3.00
N PRO A 141 12.95 -15.02 -2.04
CA PRO A 141 12.30 -13.77 -2.34
C PRO A 141 13.29 -12.65 -2.70
N ASP A 142 14.57 -12.75 -2.37
CA ASP A 142 15.55 -11.74 -2.77
C ASP A 142 16.34 -12.13 -4.02
N GLY A 143 16.14 -13.34 -4.56
CA GLY A 143 16.74 -13.79 -5.81
C GLY A 143 16.00 -13.21 -7.02
N HIS A 144 16.70 -12.43 -7.85
CA HIS A 144 16.14 -11.78 -9.04
C HIS A 144 17.18 -11.69 -10.18
N PRO A 145 17.75 -12.82 -10.65
CA PRO A 145 18.84 -12.82 -11.62
C PRO A 145 18.50 -12.19 -12.99
N ASP A 146 17.22 -12.11 -13.32
CA ASP A 146 16.73 -11.76 -14.66
C ASP A 146 16.26 -10.31 -14.80
N GLU A 147 16.22 -9.53 -13.71
CA GLU A 147 15.77 -8.14 -13.71
C GLU A 147 16.59 -7.28 -12.75
N ASP A 148 16.66 -5.97 -13.00
CA ASP A 148 17.32 -5.04 -12.08
C ASP A 148 16.28 -4.39 -11.17
N TRP A 149 16.62 -4.20 -9.90
CA TRP A 149 15.75 -3.52 -8.93
C TRP A 149 16.33 -2.15 -8.53
N GLU A 150 15.45 -1.15 -8.42
CA GLU A 150 15.79 0.16 -7.87
C GLU A 150 15.59 0.17 -6.36
N VAL A 151 16.59 0.65 -5.62
CA VAL A 151 16.60 0.58 -4.15
C VAL A 151 16.63 1.98 -3.55
N PHE A 152 15.64 2.27 -2.71
CA PHE A 152 15.49 3.52 -1.98
C PHE A 152 15.59 3.22 -0.48
N ARG A 153 16.69 3.63 0.13
CA ARG A 153 16.87 3.57 1.57
C ARG A 153 16.75 4.96 2.16
N GLY A 154 15.87 5.13 3.13
CA GLY A 154 15.60 6.44 3.71
C GLY A 154 15.04 6.36 5.12
N ARG A 155 14.95 7.52 5.77
CA ARG A 155 14.27 7.66 7.05
C ARG A 155 12.79 7.90 6.78
N VAL A 156 11.95 7.14 7.45
CA VAL A 156 10.49 7.24 7.39
C VAL A 156 10.01 7.81 8.71
N GLU A 157 9.34 8.96 8.64
CA GLU A 157 8.62 9.53 9.78
C GLU A 157 7.12 9.46 9.50
N MET A 158 6.37 8.87 10.43
CA MET A 158 4.90 8.83 10.34
C MET A 158 4.25 9.35 11.61
N LEU A 159 3.14 10.05 11.46
CA LEU A 159 2.23 10.40 12.55
C LEU A 159 0.83 9.89 12.21
N LEU A 160 0.35 8.96 13.02
CA LEU A 160 -0.97 8.35 12.88
C LEU A 160 -1.81 8.78 14.07
N LEU A 161 -2.92 9.50 13.87
CA LEU A 161 -3.84 9.91 14.94
C LEU A 161 -5.27 9.49 14.62
N ASP A 162 -5.98 9.00 15.62
CA ASP A 162 -7.39 8.69 15.55
C ASP A 162 -8.25 9.96 15.62
N GLU A 163 -9.57 9.80 15.67
CA GLU A 163 -10.52 10.91 15.78
C GLU A 163 -10.41 11.73 17.09
N ASN A 164 -9.82 11.14 18.14
CA ASN A 164 -9.62 11.79 19.44
C ASN A 164 -8.26 12.50 19.52
N GLY A 165 -7.41 12.35 18.50
CA GLY A 165 -6.04 12.84 18.48
C GLY A 165 -5.07 11.94 19.25
N ASP A 166 -5.47 10.72 19.60
CA ASP A 166 -4.61 9.70 20.18
C ASP A 166 -3.95 8.89 19.05
N GLY A 167 -2.69 8.49 19.23
CA GLY A 167 -2.07 7.61 18.25
C GLY A 167 -0.58 7.37 18.40
N PHE A 168 0.11 7.24 17.26
CA PHE A 168 1.45 6.72 17.18
C PHE A 168 2.36 7.58 16.32
N ARG A 169 3.64 7.60 16.68
CA ARG A 169 4.70 8.12 15.84
C ARG A 169 5.65 6.99 15.47
N VAL A 170 5.99 6.92 14.19
CA VAL A 170 7.02 6.03 13.64
C VAL A 170 8.20 6.90 13.20
N ASP A 171 9.41 6.44 13.47
CA ASP A 171 10.66 7.08 13.06
C ASP A 171 11.72 5.99 12.87
N GLN A 172 11.86 5.48 11.65
CA GLN A 172 12.70 4.32 11.36
C GLN A 172 13.39 4.45 10.01
N ILE A 173 14.44 3.68 9.80
CA ILE A 173 15.08 3.58 8.49
C ILE A 173 14.50 2.37 7.75
N MET A 174 13.94 2.64 6.58
CA MET A 174 13.31 1.64 5.74
C MET A 174 13.98 1.61 4.36
N THR A 175 13.94 0.43 3.75
CA THR A 175 14.42 0.19 2.38
C THR A 175 13.26 -0.30 1.53
N TYR A 176 13.00 0.41 0.45
CA TYR A 176 12.04 0.04 -0.58
C TYR A 176 12.82 -0.47 -1.79
N LYS A 177 12.52 -1.67 -2.25
CA LYS A 177 13.01 -2.18 -3.52
C LYS A 177 11.86 -2.19 -4.52
N LEU A 178 12.12 -1.62 -5.69
CA LEU A 178 11.15 -1.46 -6.75
C LEU A 178 11.61 -2.19 -7.99
N ARG A 179 10.66 -2.77 -8.71
CA ARG A 179 10.87 -3.35 -10.02
C ARG A 179 9.91 -2.77 -11.03
N LEU A 180 10.25 -2.92 -12.32
CA LEU A 180 9.37 -2.56 -13.42
C LEU A 180 8.51 -3.76 -13.80
N ASP A 181 7.20 -3.61 -13.77
CA ASP A 181 6.27 -4.68 -14.16
C ASP A 181 6.12 -4.81 -15.70
N GLU A 182 5.31 -5.79 -16.13
CA GLU A 182 5.04 -6.04 -17.55
C GLU A 182 4.27 -4.90 -18.24
N GLU A 183 3.57 -4.06 -17.47
CA GLU A 183 2.81 -2.90 -17.97
C GLU A 183 3.69 -1.64 -18.07
N GLY A 184 4.95 -1.71 -17.65
CA GLY A 184 5.88 -0.59 -17.64
C GLY A 184 5.65 0.35 -16.46
N LEU A 185 5.06 -0.15 -15.37
CA LEU A 185 4.83 0.57 -14.13
C LEU A 185 5.79 0.09 -13.04
N TRP A 186 6.35 1.03 -12.29
CA TRP A 186 7.20 0.70 -11.14
C TRP A 186 6.35 0.28 -9.95
N LYS A 187 6.68 -0.87 -9.39
CA LYS A 187 6.00 -1.49 -8.24
C LYS A 187 6.99 -1.74 -7.12
N ILE A 188 6.54 -1.55 -5.89
CA ILE A 188 7.27 -1.94 -4.68
C ILE A 188 7.15 -3.45 -4.56
N ILE A 189 8.28 -4.15 -4.64
CA ILE A 189 8.35 -5.60 -4.45
C ILE A 189 8.85 -5.96 -3.05
N ARG A 190 9.74 -5.15 -2.46
CA ARG A 190 10.19 -5.35 -1.07
C ARG A 190 10.04 -4.08 -0.27
N TRP A 191 9.57 -4.22 0.96
CA TRP A 191 9.64 -3.20 1.99
C TRP A 191 10.31 -3.81 3.21
N ILE A 192 11.53 -3.34 3.49
CA ILE A 192 12.36 -3.83 4.60
C ILE A 192 12.45 -2.73 5.64
N ASP A 193 11.95 -3.00 6.84
CA ASP A 193 12.18 -2.20 8.03
C ASP A 193 13.39 -2.75 8.79
N ASP A 194 14.46 -1.96 8.83
CA ASP A 194 15.73 -2.36 9.43
C ASP A 194 16.04 -1.50 10.67
N PRO A 195 15.68 -1.95 11.89
CA PRO A 195 15.99 -1.19 13.09
C PRO A 195 17.48 -1.18 13.42
N LEU A 196 18.30 -2.11 12.90
CA LEU A 196 19.77 -2.08 13.07
C LEU A 196 20.38 -0.84 12.43
N SER A 197 19.67 -0.20 11.52
CA SER A 197 20.08 1.02 10.85
C SER A 197 19.98 2.30 11.69
N GLY A 198 19.32 2.29 12.87
CA GLY A 198 19.22 3.51 13.69
C GLY A 198 18.54 3.44 15.06
N ASP A 199 17.78 2.38 15.38
CA ASP A 199 16.92 2.35 16.59
C ASP A 199 17.46 1.44 17.70
N CYS A 200 18.56 0.72 17.44
CA CYS A 200 19.15 -0.23 18.40
C CYS A 200 20.05 0.41 19.47
N GLY A 201 19.87 1.71 19.73
CA GLY A 201 20.65 2.44 20.71
C GLY A 201 19.98 3.72 21.20
N GLY A 202 19.08 3.62 22.18
CA GLY A 202 18.76 4.76 23.04
C GLY A 202 17.40 4.68 23.74
N ASP A 203 17.45 4.60 25.06
CA ASP A 203 16.33 4.81 25.98
C ASP A 203 15.34 5.89 25.51
N LEU A 204 14.06 5.52 25.62
CA LEU A 204 12.95 6.37 26.02
C LEU A 204 13.42 7.57 26.88
N GLY A 205 13.66 8.72 26.25
CA GLY A 205 14.13 9.94 26.92
C GLY A 205 13.19 11.12 26.69
N GLU A 206 12.58 11.59 27.78
CA GLU A 206 11.64 12.71 27.98
C GLU A 206 12.03 14.03 27.23
N ALA A 207 11.18 15.02 26.97
CA ALA A 207 10.03 15.55 27.69
C ALA A 207 9.26 16.55 26.81
N GLY A 208 7.93 16.56 26.87
CA GLY A 208 7.09 17.62 26.29
C GLY A 208 5.84 17.07 25.61
N LYS A 209 4.70 17.09 26.34
CA LYS A 209 3.35 16.70 25.89
C LYS A 209 3.30 15.45 24.98
N ARG A 210 3.21 14.26 25.57
CA ARG A 210 2.91 13.03 24.82
C ARG A 210 1.48 13.08 24.27
N LEU A 211 1.34 13.33 22.97
CA LEU A 211 0.10 13.07 22.21
C LEU A 211 0.17 11.73 21.44
N ALA A 212 1.36 11.19 21.19
CA ALA A 212 1.54 9.90 20.52
C ALA A 212 2.61 9.05 21.20
N ARG A 213 2.42 7.71 21.25
CA ARG A 213 3.48 6.76 21.65
C ARG A 213 4.39 6.52 20.45
N VAL A 214 5.70 6.57 20.66
CA VAL A 214 6.66 6.15 19.62
C VAL A 214 6.63 4.61 19.59
N LEU A 215 6.31 4.05 18.43
CA LEU A 215 6.29 2.61 18.17
C LEU A 215 6.96 2.35 16.82
N ASN A 216 7.55 1.17 16.67
CA ASN A 216 7.95 0.67 15.35
C ASN A 216 6.70 0.35 14.51
N TRP A 217 6.91 0.24 13.20
CA TRP A 217 5.85 0.02 12.24
C TRP A 217 5.19 -1.36 12.43
N THR A 218 5.96 -2.41 12.72
CA THR A 218 5.41 -3.73 13.06
C THR A 218 4.45 -3.70 14.23
N ALA A 219 4.75 -3.00 15.33
CA ALA A 219 3.83 -2.97 16.47
C ALA A 219 2.49 -2.31 16.11
N ILE A 220 2.49 -1.36 15.17
CA ILE A 220 1.27 -0.76 14.66
C ILE A 220 0.52 -1.77 13.78
N LYS A 221 1.20 -2.43 12.84
CA LYS A 221 0.61 -3.47 11.97
C LYS A 221 -0.03 -4.61 12.74
N GLN A 222 0.70 -5.20 13.69
CA GLN A 222 0.21 -6.30 14.53
C GLN A 222 -1.00 -5.91 15.36
N ARG A 223 -1.12 -4.62 15.73
CA ARG A 223 -2.25 -4.12 16.50
C ARG A 223 -3.47 -3.84 15.64
N ALA A 224 -3.29 -3.52 14.36
CA ALA A 224 -4.39 -3.35 13.41
C ALA A 224 -4.95 -4.70 12.93
N ALA A 225 -4.11 -5.74 12.87
CA ALA A 225 -4.50 -7.10 12.48
C ALA A 225 -5.33 -7.88 13.54
N HIS A 226 -5.66 -7.28 14.68
CA HIS A 226 -6.35 -7.91 15.82
C HIS A 226 -7.52 -7.06 16.33
#